data_AF-A0A5C5AJZ5-F1
#
_entry.id   AF-A0A5C5AJZ5-F1
#
_cell.length_a   1.000
_cell.length_b   1.000
_cell.length_c   1.000
_cell.angle_alpha   90.00
_cell.angle_beta   90.00
_cell.angle_gamma   90.00
#
_symmetry.space_group_name_H-M   'P 1'
#
loop_
_entity.id
_entity.type
_entity.pdbx_description
1 polymer ?
#
loop_
_entity_poly.entity_id
_entity_poly.type
_entity_poly.pdbx_seq_one_letter_code
_entity_poly.pdbx_strand_id
1 'polypeptide(L)'
;MLKQPRKFKKMLILPCLCSITFYLGSQMMTYTEAAFVHETKVAATISTASIFPKTVDQLIEQAKQHKEVILHEYKEMKSKLNVRSTQEIEQALVIWKQGREKIAAERESLQKVYKSIEEPYNQVQEELKGHTTESNKQVFSYVNAGFHIVKENCEYIDKEVNLQVIDKQIQDFEKLLVDETAKQVSEAEKQKELEEKKQEEAKKLEEKKQEEARKLEEKKQEEARKLEEKKQEEAKKLEEKKKQEEQK
;
A
#
# COMPACT_ATOMS: atom_id res chain seq x y z
N MET A 1 -54.17 43.00 2.16
CA MET A 1 -54.62 41.60 2.02
C MET A 1 -54.11 41.04 0.70
N LEU A 2 -53.96 39.70 0.64
CA LEU A 2 -53.56 38.83 -0.47
C LEU A 2 -52.05 38.45 -0.55
N LYS A 3 -51.77 37.33 0.11
CA LYS A 3 -50.64 36.42 -0.15
C LYS A 3 -50.85 35.72 -1.51
N GLN A 4 -49.78 35.54 -2.28
CA GLN A 4 -49.63 34.40 -3.19
C GLN A 4 -48.18 33.87 -3.16
N PRO A 5 -47.96 32.54 -3.09
CA PRO A 5 -46.65 31.95 -2.90
C PRO A 5 -45.99 31.61 -4.24
N ARG A 6 -44.73 31.98 -4.45
CA ARG A 6 -43.92 31.50 -5.58
C ARG A 6 -42.69 30.75 -5.07
N LYS A 7 -42.90 29.53 -4.57
CA LYS A 7 -41.86 28.50 -4.50
C LYS A 7 -41.99 27.59 -5.73
N PHE A 8 -41.54 28.05 -6.88
CA PHE A 8 -41.42 27.24 -8.11
C PHE A 8 -40.05 27.43 -8.76
N LYS A 9 -38.98 27.21 -7.99
CA LYS A 9 -37.61 27.20 -8.53
C LYS A 9 -36.73 26.01 -8.08
N LYS A 10 -37.32 24.93 -7.54
CA LYS A 10 -36.54 23.74 -7.12
C LYS A 10 -37.26 22.41 -7.34
N MET A 11 -38.03 22.24 -8.42
CA MET A 11 -38.77 20.98 -8.63
C MET A 11 -38.83 20.49 -10.07
N LEU A 12 -37.82 20.77 -10.91
CA LEU A 12 -37.75 20.20 -12.27
C LEU A 12 -36.30 19.99 -12.75
N ILE A 13 -35.38 19.59 -11.87
CA ILE A 13 -34.06 19.08 -12.28
C ILE A 13 -33.66 17.93 -11.34
N LEU A 14 -34.41 16.83 -11.37
CA LEU A 14 -33.89 15.54 -10.89
C LEU A 14 -34.63 14.27 -11.41
N PRO A 15 -35.06 14.17 -12.69
CA PRO A 15 -35.38 12.86 -13.26
C PRO A 15 -34.38 12.43 -14.34
N CYS A 16 -33.13 12.89 -14.30
CA CYS A 16 -32.11 12.55 -15.32
C CYS A 16 -30.83 11.88 -14.75
N LEU A 17 -30.84 11.47 -13.47
CA LEU A 17 -29.75 10.66 -12.91
C LEU A 17 -30.05 9.16 -12.89
N CYS A 18 -31.33 8.74 -12.86
CA CYS A 18 -31.70 7.32 -12.98
C CYS A 18 -31.57 6.78 -14.42
N SER A 19 -31.54 7.65 -15.42
CA SER A 19 -31.41 7.25 -16.83
C SER A 19 -29.96 7.01 -17.24
N ILE A 20 -29.00 7.66 -16.56
CA ILE A 20 -27.57 7.51 -16.85
C ILE A 20 -27.05 6.19 -16.25
N THR A 21 -27.55 5.76 -15.09
CA THR A 21 -27.17 4.46 -14.50
C THR A 21 -27.75 3.26 -15.25
N PHE A 22 -28.95 3.39 -15.83
CA PHE A 22 -29.51 2.35 -16.69
C PHE A 22 -28.81 2.28 -18.06
N TYR A 23 -28.39 3.41 -18.64
CA TYR A 23 -27.70 3.46 -19.93
C TYR A 23 -26.22 3.04 -19.86
N LEU A 24 -25.53 3.33 -18.75
CA LEU A 24 -24.21 2.73 -18.47
C LEU A 24 -24.34 1.24 -18.07
N GLY A 25 -25.42 0.86 -17.40
CA GLY A 25 -25.73 -0.54 -17.09
C GLY A 25 -26.02 -1.39 -18.34
N SER A 26 -26.65 -0.81 -19.38
CA SER A 26 -26.98 -1.54 -20.61
C SER A 26 -25.81 -1.67 -21.60
N GLN A 27 -24.80 -0.80 -21.54
CA GLN A 27 -23.55 -1.00 -22.28
C GLN A 27 -22.60 -2.02 -21.61
N MET A 28 -22.75 -2.29 -20.31
CA MET A 28 -22.05 -3.40 -19.63
C MET A 28 -22.71 -4.77 -19.86
N MET A 29 -23.95 -4.83 -20.39
CA MET A 29 -24.70 -6.08 -20.58
C MET A 29 -24.92 -6.50 -22.04
N THR A 30 -24.31 -5.84 -23.04
CA THR A 30 -24.56 -6.15 -24.47
C THR A 30 -23.34 -6.59 -25.28
N TYR A 31 -22.19 -6.89 -24.66
CA TYR A 31 -20.99 -7.41 -25.34
C TYR A 31 -20.54 -8.81 -24.87
N THR A 32 -21.48 -9.75 -24.75
CA THR A 32 -21.12 -11.18 -24.67
C THR A 32 -22.07 -12.06 -25.49
N GLU A 33 -22.38 -11.65 -26.72
CA GLU A 33 -23.01 -12.52 -27.72
C GLU A 33 -21.92 -13.34 -28.45
N ALA A 34 -21.81 -14.61 -28.05
CA ALA A 34 -21.40 -15.79 -28.81
C ALA A 34 -20.12 -15.72 -29.68
N ALA A 35 -18.95 -15.86 -29.04
CA ALA A 35 -17.88 -16.65 -29.64
C ALA A 35 -18.06 -18.12 -29.20
N PHE A 36 -18.58 -18.96 -30.09
CA PHE A 36 -18.55 -20.42 -29.92
C PHE A 36 -17.09 -20.88 -29.98
N VAL A 37 -16.45 -20.91 -28.82
CA VAL A 37 -15.33 -21.81 -28.56
C VAL A 37 -15.94 -23.00 -27.83
N HIS A 38 -15.97 -24.15 -28.51
CA HIS A 38 -16.30 -25.42 -27.89
C HIS A 38 -15.19 -25.81 -26.92
N GLU A 39 -15.25 -25.27 -25.70
CA GLU A 39 -14.68 -25.92 -24.53
C GLU A 39 -15.48 -25.49 -23.30
N THR A 40 -16.65 -26.09 -23.17
CA THR A 40 -17.47 -25.99 -21.97
C THR A 40 -16.66 -26.57 -20.80
N LYS A 41 -15.95 -25.73 -20.05
CA LYS A 41 -15.63 -26.03 -18.64
C LYS A 41 -16.96 -26.02 -17.88
N VAL A 42 -17.70 -27.11 -18.01
CA VAL A 42 -18.87 -27.38 -17.20
C VAL A 42 -18.38 -27.42 -15.76
N ALA A 43 -18.82 -26.48 -14.93
CA ALA A 43 -18.78 -26.66 -13.48
C ALA A 43 -19.64 -27.89 -13.20
N ALA A 44 -18.98 -29.04 -13.09
CA ALA A 44 -19.64 -30.31 -12.97
C ALA A 44 -20.23 -30.41 -11.56
N THR A 45 -21.49 -30.01 -11.42
CA THR A 45 -22.32 -30.48 -10.30
C THR A 45 -22.66 -31.93 -10.62
N ILE A 46 -21.78 -32.85 -10.22
CA ILE A 46 -21.89 -34.28 -10.55
C ILE A 46 -22.97 -34.88 -9.64
N SER A 47 -24.15 -35.11 -10.21
CA SER A 47 -25.18 -35.95 -9.61
C SER A 47 -24.68 -37.40 -9.58
N THR A 48 -24.56 -37.94 -8.37
CA THR A 48 -24.28 -39.33 -7.93
C THR A 48 -24.52 -40.46 -8.96
N ALA A 49 -23.57 -40.61 -9.89
CA ALA A 49 -23.43 -41.78 -10.76
C ALA A 49 -21.95 -42.16 -10.78
N SER A 50 -21.66 -43.45 -10.72
CA SER A 50 -20.32 -44.08 -10.70
C SER A 50 -19.29 -43.22 -11.45
N ILE A 51 -18.39 -42.56 -10.71
CA ILE A 51 -17.37 -41.71 -11.34
C ILE A 51 -16.50 -42.56 -12.25
N PHE A 52 -16.43 -42.15 -13.52
CA PHE A 52 -15.59 -42.81 -14.50
C PHE A 52 -14.11 -42.54 -14.20
N PRO A 53 -13.20 -43.46 -14.55
CA PRO A 53 -11.75 -43.24 -14.39
C PRO A 53 -11.27 -41.89 -14.93
N LYS A 54 -11.80 -41.48 -16.09
CA LYS A 54 -11.49 -40.19 -16.71
C LYS A 54 -11.84 -38.98 -15.82
N THR A 55 -12.92 -39.07 -15.04
CA THR A 55 -13.29 -38.01 -14.09
C THR A 55 -12.30 -37.93 -12.94
N VAL A 56 -11.84 -39.08 -12.44
CA VAL A 56 -10.80 -39.14 -11.40
C VAL A 56 -9.48 -38.56 -11.92
N ASP A 57 -9.06 -38.89 -13.15
CA ASP A 57 -7.89 -38.27 -13.79
C ASP A 57 -8.01 -36.74 -13.82
N GLN A 58 -9.18 -36.21 -14.20
CA GLN A 58 -9.42 -34.76 -14.23
C GLN A 58 -9.29 -34.14 -12.84
N LEU A 59 -9.86 -34.76 -11.80
CA LEU A 59 -9.77 -34.27 -10.42
C LEU A 59 -8.32 -34.32 -9.91
N ILE A 60 -7.56 -35.36 -10.25
CA ILE A 60 -6.12 -35.46 -9.93
C ILE A 60 -5.36 -34.31 -10.58
N GLU A 61 -5.57 -34.06 -11.87
CA GLU A 61 -4.88 -32.98 -12.58
C GLU A 61 -5.26 -31.59 -12.05
N GLN A 62 -6.54 -31.36 -11.75
CA GLN A 62 -6.99 -30.13 -11.10
C GLN A 62 -6.31 -29.94 -9.74
N ALA A 63 -6.25 -30.98 -8.91
CA ALA A 63 -5.58 -30.92 -7.61
C ALA A 63 -4.09 -30.58 -7.74
N LYS A 64 -3.40 -31.17 -8.73
CA LYS A 64 -1.99 -30.85 -9.03
C LYS A 64 -1.83 -29.40 -9.46
N GLN A 65 -2.68 -28.91 -10.36
CA GLN A 65 -2.62 -27.52 -10.84
C GLN A 65 -2.81 -26.53 -9.71
N HIS A 66 -3.85 -26.70 -8.86
CA HIS A 66 -4.06 -25.82 -7.72
C HIS A 66 -2.87 -25.84 -6.75
N LYS A 67 -2.32 -27.03 -6.47
CA LYS A 67 -1.11 -27.18 -5.65
C LYS A 67 0.08 -26.40 -6.24
N GLU A 68 0.34 -26.53 -7.53
CA GLU A 68 1.46 -25.85 -8.19
C GLU A 68 1.31 -24.33 -8.15
N VAL A 69 0.10 -23.82 -8.40
CA VAL A 69 -0.18 -22.37 -8.30
C VAL A 69 0.06 -21.86 -6.89
N ILE A 70 -0.42 -22.57 -5.86
CA ILE A 70 -0.21 -22.20 -4.46
C ILE A 70 1.29 -22.16 -4.11
N LEU A 71 2.05 -23.17 -4.51
CA LEU A 71 3.49 -23.24 -4.22
C LEU A 71 4.28 -22.17 -4.95
N HIS A 72 3.91 -21.88 -6.20
CA HIS A 72 4.52 -20.82 -6.99
C HIS A 72 4.30 -19.46 -6.33
N GLU A 73 3.05 -19.12 -6.01
CA GLU A 73 2.69 -17.85 -5.37
C GLU A 73 3.43 -17.69 -4.03
N TYR A 74 3.45 -18.75 -3.21
CA TYR A 74 4.12 -18.69 -1.92
C TYR A 74 5.64 -18.51 -2.04
N LYS A 75 6.25 -19.10 -3.07
CA LYS A 75 7.67 -18.91 -3.39
C LYS A 75 7.95 -17.47 -3.84
N GLU A 76 7.08 -16.90 -4.67
CA GLU A 76 7.20 -15.50 -5.09
C GLU A 76 7.12 -14.54 -3.90
N MET A 77 6.17 -14.75 -2.99
CA MET A 77 6.08 -13.99 -1.75
C MET A 77 7.37 -14.08 -0.93
N LYS A 78 7.89 -15.30 -0.72
CA LYS A 78 9.15 -15.53 0.02
C LYS A 78 10.36 -14.80 -0.60
N SER A 79 10.37 -14.56 -1.90
CA SER A 79 11.43 -13.79 -2.56
C SER A 79 11.51 -12.33 -2.10
N LYS A 80 10.44 -11.81 -1.49
CA LYS A 80 10.30 -10.43 -0.99
C LYS A 80 10.47 -10.29 0.52
N LEU A 81 11.10 -11.26 1.18
CA LEU A 81 11.38 -11.20 2.63
C LEU A 81 12.42 -10.14 3.01
N ASN A 82 13.43 -9.94 2.15
CA ASN A 82 14.53 -9.03 2.43
C ASN A 82 14.22 -7.65 1.86
N VAL A 83 13.76 -6.75 2.73
CA VAL A 83 13.42 -5.36 2.40
C VAL A 83 14.41 -4.41 3.08
N ARG A 84 14.82 -3.35 2.37
CA ARG A 84 15.84 -2.38 2.82
C ARG A 84 15.34 -0.94 2.88
N SER A 85 14.20 -0.65 2.29
CA SER A 85 13.63 0.70 2.24
C SER A 85 12.12 0.68 2.48
N THR A 86 11.57 1.82 2.88
CA THR A 86 10.11 2.02 3.04
C THR A 86 9.34 1.61 1.79
N GLN A 87 9.84 2.01 0.60
CA GLN A 87 9.21 1.66 -0.68
C GLN A 87 9.24 0.14 -0.95
N GLU A 88 10.34 -0.54 -0.61
CA GLU A 88 10.43 -1.99 -0.75
C GLU A 88 9.49 -2.71 0.23
N ILE A 89 9.31 -2.19 1.45
CA ILE A 89 8.35 -2.71 2.44
C ILE A 89 6.92 -2.57 1.91
N GLU A 90 6.54 -1.41 1.37
CA GLU A 90 5.21 -1.19 0.79
C GLU A 90 4.94 -2.14 -0.38
N GLN A 91 5.91 -2.31 -1.28
CA GLN A 91 5.80 -3.26 -2.39
C GLN A 91 5.67 -4.71 -1.89
N ALA A 92 6.46 -5.09 -0.89
CA ALA A 92 6.36 -6.41 -0.27
C ALA A 92 4.97 -6.61 0.36
N LEU A 93 4.42 -5.61 1.05
CA LEU A 93 3.08 -5.68 1.63
C LEU A 93 2.00 -5.91 0.56
N VAL A 94 2.06 -5.21 -0.57
CA VAL A 94 1.11 -5.41 -1.66
C VAL A 94 1.20 -6.84 -2.19
N ILE A 95 2.41 -7.32 -2.48
CA ILE A 95 2.64 -8.69 -2.98
C ILE A 95 2.14 -9.73 -1.98
N TRP A 96 2.46 -9.59 -0.70
CA TRP A 96 2.08 -10.55 0.32
C TRP A 96 0.56 -10.56 0.57
N LYS A 97 -0.11 -9.40 0.57
CA LYS A 97 -1.57 -9.33 0.72
C LYS A 97 -2.29 -9.96 -0.47
N GLN A 98 -1.87 -9.64 -1.69
CA GLN A 98 -2.43 -10.23 -2.92
C GLN A 98 -2.18 -11.74 -2.99
N GLY A 99 -0.95 -12.18 -2.73
CA GLY A 99 -0.59 -13.59 -2.71
C GLY A 99 -1.35 -14.38 -1.65
N ARG A 100 -1.59 -13.79 -0.47
CA ARG A 100 -2.41 -14.38 0.60
C ARG A 100 -3.85 -14.62 0.14
N GLU A 101 -4.48 -13.65 -0.51
CA GLU A 101 -5.84 -13.79 -1.04
C GLU A 101 -5.90 -14.86 -2.15
N LYS A 102 -4.93 -14.85 -3.07
CA LYS A 102 -4.86 -15.85 -4.15
C LYS A 102 -4.65 -17.26 -3.61
N ILE A 103 -3.72 -17.46 -2.67
CA ILE A 103 -3.50 -18.75 -2.00
C ILE A 103 -4.78 -19.21 -1.30
N ALA A 104 -5.51 -18.31 -0.63
CA ALA A 104 -6.77 -18.67 0.03
C ALA A 104 -7.84 -19.13 -0.96
N ALA A 105 -8.01 -18.44 -2.09
CA ALA A 105 -8.95 -18.82 -3.14
C ALA A 105 -8.59 -20.15 -3.82
N GLU A 106 -7.30 -20.37 -4.10
CA GLU A 106 -6.81 -21.63 -4.67
C GLU A 106 -6.96 -22.80 -3.70
N ARG A 107 -6.74 -22.58 -2.40
CA ARG A 107 -7.02 -23.58 -1.35
C ARG A 107 -8.49 -23.96 -1.28
N GLU A 108 -9.39 -22.97 -1.38
CA GLU A 108 -10.82 -23.25 -1.41
C GLU A 108 -11.19 -24.09 -2.64
N SER A 109 -10.59 -23.80 -3.79
CA SER A 109 -10.77 -24.56 -5.03
C SER A 109 -10.22 -25.99 -4.91
N LEU A 110 -9.02 -26.15 -4.34
CA LEU A 110 -8.45 -27.47 -4.04
C LEU A 110 -9.33 -28.28 -3.08
N GLN A 111 -9.90 -27.64 -2.06
CA GLN A 111 -10.82 -28.30 -1.13
C GLN A 111 -12.12 -28.73 -1.82
N LYS A 112 -12.61 -27.96 -2.81
CA LYS A 112 -13.76 -28.36 -3.63
C LYS A 112 -13.43 -29.62 -4.44
N VAL A 113 -12.25 -29.68 -5.05
CA VAL A 113 -11.76 -30.88 -5.77
C VAL A 113 -11.69 -32.09 -4.83
N TYR A 114 -11.15 -31.91 -3.62
CA TYR A 114 -11.13 -32.96 -2.59
C TYR A 114 -12.53 -33.48 -2.26
N LYS A 115 -13.49 -32.60 -2.00
CA LYS A 115 -14.88 -32.99 -1.72
C LYS A 115 -15.52 -33.75 -2.88
N SER A 116 -15.24 -33.33 -4.12
CA SER A 116 -15.76 -33.99 -5.33
C SER A 116 -15.25 -35.42 -5.53
N ILE A 117 -14.05 -35.76 -5.02
CA ILE A 117 -13.54 -37.14 -5.06
C ILE A 117 -13.84 -37.94 -3.78
N GLU A 118 -14.09 -37.26 -2.66
CA GLU A 118 -14.42 -37.88 -1.37
C GLU A 118 -15.80 -38.53 -1.38
N GLU A 119 -16.83 -37.86 -1.91
CA GLU A 119 -18.20 -38.41 -1.92
C GLU A 119 -18.28 -39.75 -2.65
N PRO A 120 -17.74 -39.90 -3.87
CA PRO A 120 -17.85 -41.17 -4.55
C PRO A 120 -16.88 -42.21 -4.00
N TYR A 121 -15.73 -41.80 -3.44
CA TYR A 121 -14.84 -42.71 -2.71
C TYR A 121 -15.59 -43.38 -1.54
N ASN A 122 -16.28 -42.59 -0.72
CA ASN A 122 -17.08 -43.09 0.40
C ASN A 122 -18.21 -44.00 -0.09
N GLN A 123 -18.86 -43.66 -1.20
CA GLN A 123 -19.91 -44.49 -1.79
C GLN A 123 -19.39 -45.87 -2.20
N VAL A 124 -18.27 -45.94 -2.93
CA VAL A 124 -17.69 -47.23 -3.34
C VAL A 124 -17.17 -48.01 -2.13
N GLN A 125 -16.66 -47.34 -1.11
CA GLN A 125 -16.24 -47.97 0.15
C GLN A 125 -17.41 -48.66 0.88
N GLU A 126 -18.62 -48.09 0.85
CA GLU A 126 -19.83 -48.72 1.41
C GLU A 126 -20.31 -49.88 0.53
N GLU A 127 -20.31 -49.73 -0.81
CA GLU A 127 -20.73 -50.79 -1.76
C GLU A 127 -19.84 -52.05 -1.66
N LEU A 128 -18.57 -51.89 -1.31
CA LEU A 128 -17.61 -52.99 -1.08
C LEU A 128 -17.90 -53.86 0.13
N LYS A 129 -18.72 -53.40 1.08
CA LYS A 129 -19.15 -54.23 2.22
C LYS A 129 -20.12 -55.34 1.80
N GLY A 130 -20.62 -55.33 0.56
CA GLY A 130 -21.45 -56.38 -0.05
C GLY A 130 -20.69 -57.36 -0.97
N HIS A 131 -21.42 -58.23 -1.68
CA HIS A 131 -20.85 -59.16 -2.67
C HIS A 131 -20.40 -58.40 -3.93
N THR A 132 -19.10 -58.10 -4.04
CA THR A 132 -18.52 -57.31 -5.13
C THR A 132 -17.96 -58.18 -6.27
N THR A 133 -18.28 -57.82 -7.52
CA THR A 133 -17.70 -58.43 -8.73
C THR A 133 -16.27 -57.95 -8.98
N GLU A 134 -15.48 -58.69 -9.77
CA GLU A 134 -14.07 -58.37 -10.03
C GLU A 134 -13.86 -57.07 -10.82
N SER A 135 -14.77 -56.73 -11.73
CA SER A 135 -14.81 -55.42 -12.41
C SER A 135 -14.95 -54.27 -11.42
N ASN A 136 -15.81 -54.42 -10.40
CA ASN A 136 -16.04 -53.38 -9.40
C ASN A 136 -14.81 -53.18 -8.50
N LYS A 137 -14.01 -54.23 -8.29
CA LYS A 137 -12.73 -54.14 -7.55
C LYS A 137 -11.68 -53.29 -8.29
N GLN A 138 -11.60 -53.40 -9.62
CA GLN A 138 -10.68 -52.60 -10.43
C GLN A 138 -11.07 -51.12 -10.49
N VAL A 139 -12.37 -50.83 -10.63
CA VAL A 139 -12.85 -49.44 -10.58
C VAL A 139 -12.59 -48.84 -9.20
N PHE A 140 -12.80 -49.60 -8.13
CA PHE A 140 -12.50 -49.13 -6.78
C PHE A 140 -11.01 -48.85 -6.55
N SER A 141 -10.11 -49.76 -6.94
CA SER A 141 -8.67 -49.55 -6.70
C SER A 141 -8.18 -48.28 -7.36
N TYR A 142 -8.72 -47.95 -8.54
CA TYR A 142 -8.42 -46.74 -9.27
C TYR A 142 -8.99 -45.48 -8.59
N VAL A 143 -10.26 -45.49 -8.18
CA VAL A 143 -10.88 -44.38 -7.41
C VAL A 143 -10.13 -44.14 -6.09
N ASN A 144 -9.75 -45.22 -5.39
CA ASN A 144 -8.99 -45.16 -4.14
C ASN A 144 -7.61 -44.52 -4.35
N ALA A 145 -6.88 -44.94 -5.39
CA ALA A 145 -5.59 -44.35 -5.73
C ALA A 145 -5.73 -42.84 -6.03
N GLY A 146 -6.74 -42.45 -6.81
CA GLY A 146 -7.00 -41.05 -7.11
C GLY A 146 -7.35 -40.22 -5.87
N PHE A 147 -8.20 -40.75 -4.99
CA PHE A 147 -8.55 -40.10 -3.72
C PHE A 147 -7.31 -39.84 -2.87
N HIS A 148 -6.43 -40.85 -2.71
CA HIS A 148 -5.20 -40.70 -1.96
C HIS A 148 -4.27 -39.63 -2.55
N ILE A 149 -4.12 -39.57 -3.87
CA ILE A 149 -3.31 -38.53 -4.53
C ILE A 149 -3.85 -37.12 -4.25
N VAL A 150 -5.17 -36.92 -4.38
CA VAL A 150 -5.79 -35.62 -4.09
C VAL A 150 -5.65 -35.25 -2.62
N LYS A 151 -5.88 -36.22 -1.72
CA LYS A 151 -5.71 -36.04 -0.27
C LYS A 151 -4.28 -35.65 0.10
N GLU A 152 -3.28 -36.35 -0.43
CA GLU A 152 -1.87 -36.04 -0.21
C GLU A 152 -1.50 -34.63 -0.70
N ASN A 153 -2.08 -34.18 -1.81
CA ASN A 153 -1.90 -32.82 -2.30
C ASN A 153 -2.45 -31.77 -1.31
N CYS A 154 -3.66 -31.98 -0.76
CA CYS A 154 -4.23 -31.10 0.27
C CYS A 154 -3.34 -31.08 1.53
N GLU A 155 -3.00 -32.25 2.06
CA GLU A 155 -2.18 -32.37 3.28
C GLU A 155 -0.79 -31.75 3.11
N TYR A 156 -0.18 -31.89 1.93
CA TYR A 156 1.10 -31.26 1.62
C TYR A 156 0.97 -29.73 1.66
N ILE A 157 -0.06 -29.17 1.03
CA ILE A 157 -0.30 -27.73 1.02
C ILE A 157 -0.55 -27.21 2.44
N ASP A 158 -1.34 -27.90 3.27
CA ASP A 158 -1.60 -27.50 4.65
C ASP A 158 -0.35 -27.48 5.52
N LYS A 159 0.61 -28.37 5.24
CA LYS A 159 1.91 -28.41 5.93
C LYS A 159 2.87 -27.33 5.44
N GLU A 160 3.02 -27.18 4.11
CA GLU A 160 4.06 -26.35 3.50
C GLU A 160 3.70 -24.86 3.47
N VAL A 161 2.42 -24.55 3.26
CA VAL A 161 1.92 -23.18 3.19
C VAL A 161 1.00 -22.98 4.40
N ASN A 162 1.25 -21.96 5.22
CA ASN A 162 0.41 -21.72 6.39
C ASN A 162 -0.09 -20.28 6.37
N LEU A 163 -1.41 -20.12 6.24
CA LEU A 163 -2.05 -18.80 6.19
C LEU A 163 -1.78 -17.97 7.45
N GLN A 164 -1.67 -18.59 8.62
CA GLN A 164 -1.34 -17.86 9.85
C GLN A 164 0.11 -17.34 9.84
N VAL A 165 1.04 -18.10 9.26
CA VAL A 165 2.43 -17.65 9.09
C VAL A 165 2.50 -16.50 8.09
N ILE A 166 1.70 -16.56 7.02
CA ILE A 166 1.58 -15.47 6.05
C ILE A 166 0.99 -14.22 6.70
N ASP A 167 -0.12 -14.36 7.43
CA ASP A 167 -0.79 -13.25 8.12
C ASP A 167 0.16 -12.60 9.14
N LYS A 168 0.95 -13.40 9.87
CA LYS A 168 1.98 -12.89 10.79
C LYS A 168 3.07 -12.11 10.05
N GLN A 169 3.57 -12.62 8.93
CA GLN A 169 4.59 -11.91 8.15
C GLN A 169 4.07 -10.57 7.61
N ILE A 170 2.80 -10.52 7.19
CA ILE A 170 2.15 -9.26 6.78
C ILE A 170 2.14 -8.27 7.95
N GLN A 171 1.76 -8.71 9.16
CA GLN A 171 1.79 -7.86 10.36
C GLN A 171 3.21 -7.38 10.70
N ASP A 172 4.23 -8.25 10.56
CA ASP A 172 5.63 -7.88 10.81
C ASP A 172 6.10 -6.79 9.83
N PHE A 173 5.71 -6.86 8.55
CA PHE A 173 5.99 -5.80 7.58
C PHE A 173 5.24 -4.50 7.88
N GLU A 174 3.97 -4.57 8.28
CA GLU A 174 3.17 -3.38 8.67
C GLU A 174 3.82 -2.67 9.85
N LYS A 175 4.26 -3.43 10.85
CA LYS A 175 4.98 -2.87 12.01
C LYS A 175 6.31 -2.25 11.58
N LEU A 176 7.09 -2.95 10.74
CA LEU A 176 8.36 -2.43 10.23
C LEU A 176 8.18 -1.12 9.47
N LEU A 177 7.12 -0.99 8.68
CA LEU A 177 6.79 0.23 7.95
C LEU A 177 6.49 1.40 8.90
N VAL A 178 5.71 1.16 9.95
CA VAL A 178 5.39 2.18 10.97
C VAL A 178 6.66 2.61 11.70
N ASP A 179 7.51 1.66 12.10
CA ASP A 179 8.75 1.97 12.83
C ASP A 179 9.73 2.78 11.96
N GLU A 180 9.87 2.43 10.67
CA GLU A 180 10.79 3.11 9.76
C GLU A 180 10.29 4.51 9.37
N THR A 181 8.98 4.67 9.16
CA THR A 181 8.37 5.99 8.90
C THR A 181 8.47 6.91 10.12
N ALA A 182 8.29 6.39 11.33
CA ALA A 182 8.48 7.16 12.56
C ALA A 182 9.92 7.66 12.72
N LYS A 183 10.93 6.83 12.40
CA LYS A 183 12.34 7.25 12.40
C LYS A 183 12.59 8.37 11.41
N GLN A 184 12.13 8.23 10.16
CA GLN A 184 12.32 9.25 9.12
C GLN A 184 11.70 10.59 9.51
N VAL A 185 10.52 10.59 10.13
CA VAL A 185 9.89 11.82 10.65
C VAL A 185 10.75 12.44 11.75
N SER A 186 11.22 11.64 12.72
CA SER A 186 12.05 12.14 13.82
C SER A 186 13.41 12.69 13.37
N GLU A 187 14.02 12.10 12.34
CA GLU A 187 15.26 12.57 11.74
C GLU A 187 15.05 13.86 10.96
N ALA A 188 13.94 13.96 10.22
CA ALA A 188 13.56 15.17 9.51
C ALA A 188 13.30 16.34 10.47
N GLU A 189 12.68 16.08 11.62
CA GLU A 189 12.48 17.09 12.68
C GLU A 189 13.81 17.57 13.27
N LYS A 190 14.74 16.65 13.57
CA LYS A 190 16.07 17.02 14.06
C LYS A 190 16.86 17.84 13.05
N GLN A 191 16.75 17.52 11.76
CA GLN A 191 17.40 18.29 10.70
C GLN A 191 16.83 19.71 10.62
N LYS A 192 15.50 19.86 10.69
CA LYS A 192 14.86 21.19 10.75
C LYS A 192 15.31 22.01 11.96
N GLU A 193 15.34 21.40 13.15
CA GLU A 193 15.77 22.10 14.37
C GLU A 193 17.24 22.54 14.29
N LEU A 194 18.10 21.73 13.67
CA LEU A 194 19.51 22.07 13.45
C LEU A 194 19.68 23.21 12.42
N GLU A 195 18.83 23.24 11.40
CA GLU A 195 18.82 24.28 10.37
C GLU A 195 18.28 25.61 10.93
N GLU A 196 17.25 25.57 11.78
CA GLU A 196 16.74 26.74 12.51
C GLU A 196 17.81 27.32 13.46
N LYS A 197 18.52 26.48 14.23
CA LYS A 197 19.63 26.94 15.09
C LYS A 197 20.74 27.62 14.30
N LYS A 198 21.11 27.06 13.14
CA LYS A 198 22.13 27.69 12.26
C LYS A 198 21.66 29.03 11.71
N GLN A 199 20.40 29.15 11.31
CA GLN A 199 19.84 30.44 10.87
C GLN A 199 19.78 31.47 12.00
N GLU A 200 19.42 31.06 13.22
CA GLU A 200 19.37 31.95 14.36
C GLU A 200 20.75 32.45 14.77
N GLU A 201 21.77 31.57 14.80
CA GLU A 201 23.16 31.98 15.05
C GLU A 201 23.70 32.92 13.97
N ALA A 202 23.38 32.68 12.69
CA ALA A 202 23.78 33.57 11.61
C ALA A 202 23.17 34.98 11.78
N LYS A 203 21.88 35.07 12.14
CA LYS A 203 21.21 36.35 12.43
C LYS A 203 21.85 37.09 13.60
N LYS A 204 22.15 36.39 14.71
CA LYS A 204 22.81 36.99 15.88
C LYS A 204 24.21 37.52 15.56
N LEU A 205 24.96 36.82 14.71
CA LEU A 205 26.29 37.26 14.27
C LEU A 205 26.18 38.51 13.39
N GLU A 206 25.17 38.58 12.53
CA GLU A 206 24.92 39.71 11.64
C GLU A 206 24.45 40.96 12.41
N GLU A 207 23.56 40.81 13.40
CA GLU A 207 23.19 41.89 14.33
C GLU A 207 24.39 42.44 15.09
N LYS A 208 25.27 41.57 15.62
CA LYS A 208 26.50 42.02 16.31
C LYS A 208 27.40 42.84 15.41
N LYS A 209 27.59 42.42 14.16
CA LYS A 209 28.40 43.18 13.18
C LYS A 209 27.79 44.53 12.86
N GLN A 210 26.47 44.61 12.71
CA GLN A 210 25.78 45.88 12.49
C GLN A 210 25.86 46.81 13.71
N GLU A 211 25.77 46.27 14.93
CA GLU A 211 25.90 47.06 16.15
C GLU A 211 27.32 47.60 16.35
N GLU A 212 28.35 46.79 16.09
CA GLU A 212 29.75 47.25 16.13
C GLU A 212 30.02 48.33 15.07
N ALA A 213 29.49 48.17 13.85
CA ALA A 213 29.61 49.17 12.80
C ALA A 213 28.98 50.51 13.21
N ARG A 214 27.77 50.48 13.81
CA ARG A 214 27.10 51.68 14.34
C ARG A 214 27.91 52.36 15.44
N LYS A 215 28.45 51.60 16.39
CA LYS A 215 29.31 52.16 17.47
C LYS A 215 30.59 52.80 16.93
N LEU A 216 31.18 52.21 15.89
CA LEU A 216 32.36 52.78 15.23
C LEU A 216 32.03 54.09 14.50
N GLU A 217 30.85 54.14 13.87
CA GLU A 217 30.36 55.31 13.15
C GLU A 217 30.02 56.47 14.10
N GLU A 218 29.37 56.18 15.23
CA GLU A 218 29.15 57.17 16.30
C GLU A 218 30.46 57.73 16.85
N LYS A 219 31.46 56.88 17.12
CA LYS A 219 32.78 57.35 17.58
C LYS A 219 33.45 58.29 16.58
N LYS A 220 33.38 57.98 15.28
CA LYS A 220 33.94 58.84 14.23
C LYS A 220 33.21 60.18 14.14
N GLN A 221 31.88 60.20 14.28
CA GLN A 221 31.11 61.44 14.30
C GLN A 221 31.42 62.29 15.54
N GLU A 222 31.61 61.66 16.71
CA GLU A 222 31.95 62.38 17.94
C GLU A 222 33.38 62.98 17.89
N GLU A 223 34.36 62.25 17.35
CA GLU A 223 35.70 62.80 17.11
C GLU A 223 35.70 63.94 16.10
N ALA A 224 34.92 63.82 15.01
CA ALA A 224 34.79 64.89 14.02
C ALA A 224 34.19 66.17 14.66
N ARG A 225 33.15 66.03 15.49
CA ARG A 225 32.57 67.16 16.23
C ARG A 225 33.57 67.82 17.18
N LYS A 226 34.35 67.04 17.93
CA LYS A 226 35.39 67.58 18.83
C LYS A 226 36.50 68.32 18.07
N LEU A 227 36.88 67.83 16.90
CA LEU A 227 37.86 68.48 16.04
C LEU A 227 37.33 69.81 15.48
N GLU A 228 36.04 69.84 15.13
CA GLU A 228 35.37 71.02 14.59
C GLU A 228 35.18 72.10 15.66
N GLU A 229 34.81 71.72 16.89
CA GLU A 229 34.80 72.64 18.05
C GLU A 229 36.19 73.23 18.31
N LYS A 230 37.26 72.41 18.30
CA LYS A 230 38.63 72.92 18.46
C LYS A 230 39.01 73.93 17.39
N LYS A 231 38.65 73.69 16.13
CA LYS A 231 38.92 74.64 15.03
C LYS A 231 38.14 75.94 15.19
N GLN A 232 36.89 75.89 15.65
CA GLN A 232 36.11 77.09 15.92
C GLN A 232 36.68 77.87 17.11
N GLU A 233 37.18 77.19 18.15
CA GLU A 233 37.80 77.83 19.30
C GLU A 233 39.15 78.49 18.95
N GLU A 234 39.96 77.84 18.10
CA GLU A 234 41.19 78.43 17.55
C GLU A 234 40.90 79.63 16.66
N ALA A 235 39.88 79.55 15.79
CA ALA A 235 39.47 80.67 14.95
C ALA A 235 39.02 81.88 15.79
N LYS A 236 38.26 81.66 16.87
CA LYS A 236 37.86 82.72 17.81
C LYS A 236 39.07 83.36 18.50
N LYS A 237 40.04 82.55 18.96
CA LYS A 237 41.28 83.07 19.58
C LYS A 237 42.15 83.85 18.58
N LEU A 238 42.15 83.46 17.30
CA LEU A 238 42.85 84.20 16.25
C LEU A 238 42.16 85.52 15.91
N GLU A 239 40.82 85.54 15.93
CA GLU A 239 40.02 86.74 15.71
C GLU A 239 40.14 87.75 16.87
N GLU A 240 40.21 87.26 18.12
CA GLU A 240 40.53 88.11 19.29
C GLU A 240 41.94 88.71 19.22
N LYS A 241 42.93 87.94 18.76
CA LYS A 241 44.29 88.47 18.54
C LYS A 241 44.33 89.55 17.46
N LYS A 242 43.59 89.38 16.36
CA LYS A 242 43.49 90.41 15.31
C LYS A 242 42.82 91.69 15.80
N LYS A 243 41.78 91.59 16.63
CA LYS A 243 41.13 92.76 17.26
C LYS A 243 42.03 93.48 18.27
N GLN A 244 42.98 92.79 18.89
CA GLN A 244 43.99 93.41 19.77
C GLN A 244 45.15 94.08 19.00
N GLU A 245 45.47 93.64 17.79
CA GLU A 245 46.47 94.31 16.93
C GLU A 245 45.94 95.56 16.23
N GLU A 246 44.63 95.66 15.96
CA GLU A 246 44.00 96.88 15.42
C GLU A 246 43.79 98.01 16.44
N GLN A 247 44.15 97.81 17.72
CA GLN A 247 44.06 98.81 18.80
C GLN A 247 45.42 99.35 19.30
N LYS A 248 46.52 99.05 18.60
CA LYS A 248 47.85 99.66 18.84
C LYS A 248 48.17 100.72 17.80
#